data_AF-A0A3D5VBY7-F1
#
_entry.id   AF-A0A3D5VBY7-F1
#
_cell.length_a   1.000
_cell.length_b   1.000
_cell.length_c   1.000
_cell.angle_alpha   90.00
_cell.angle_beta   90.00
_cell.angle_gamma   90.00
#
_symmetry.space_group_name_H-M   'P 1'
#
loop_
_entity.id
_entity.type
_entity.pdbx_description
1 polymer ?
#
loop_
_entity_poly.entity_id
_entity_poly.type
_entity_poly.pdbx_seq_one_letter_code
_entity_poly.pdbx_strand_id
1 'polypeptide(L)'
;LYSRDHITEEAIWNLWVLASIVCNFEAGSGVLPTSHFANLKGLQKMGIPAGKAAIHDFVLLYGELPCEEQKKLISHSKFIVSMQTHQDDYDISNMLLPIPSYLEVEGTAIANDGQVTYFKNALNSHKLQKTADMLY
;
A
#
# COMPACT_ATOMS: atom_id res chain seq x y z
N LEU A 1 -3.06 -3.61 -19.11
CA LEU A 1 -2.91 -3.06 -17.75
C LEU A 1 -4.24 -3.19 -17.04
N TYR A 2 -4.28 -3.69 -15.81
CA TYR A 2 -5.52 -3.68 -15.01
C TYR A 2 -5.23 -3.58 -13.52
N SER A 3 -6.13 -2.93 -12.76
CA SER A 3 -6.07 -2.90 -11.29
C SER A 3 -6.83 -4.08 -10.69
N ARG A 4 -6.14 -4.90 -9.89
CA ARG A 4 -6.73 -6.07 -9.23
C ARG A 4 -7.83 -5.71 -8.24
N ASP A 5 -7.83 -4.48 -7.76
CA ASP A 5 -8.74 -4.01 -6.72
C ASP A 5 -10.10 -3.58 -7.29
N HIS A 6 -10.24 -3.46 -8.62
CA HIS A 6 -11.38 -2.80 -9.28
C HIS A 6 -12.02 -3.61 -10.41
N ILE A 7 -11.56 -4.84 -10.65
CA ILE A 7 -12.11 -5.68 -11.71
C ILE A 7 -12.49 -7.07 -11.16
N THR A 8 -13.50 -7.68 -11.76
CA THR A 8 -13.98 -9.01 -11.37
C THR A 8 -13.01 -10.10 -11.79
N GLU A 9 -13.06 -11.25 -11.11
CA GLU A 9 -12.24 -12.42 -11.49
C GLU A 9 -12.52 -12.88 -12.93
N GLU A 10 -13.77 -12.79 -13.38
CA GLU A 10 -14.15 -13.10 -14.77
C GLU A 10 -13.45 -12.16 -15.77
N ALA A 11 -13.41 -10.85 -15.48
CA ALA A 11 -12.72 -9.88 -16.33
C ALA A 11 -11.20 -10.12 -16.35
N ILE A 12 -10.62 -10.46 -15.18
CA ILE A 12 -9.20 -10.86 -15.07
C ILE A 12 -8.96 -12.07 -15.98
N TRP A 13 -9.77 -13.11 -15.84
CA TRP A 13 -9.64 -14.34 -16.62
C TRP A 13 -9.70 -14.06 -18.12
N ASN A 14 -10.69 -13.30 -18.58
CA ASN A 14 -10.86 -12.97 -19.99
C ASN A 14 -9.67 -12.18 -20.56
N LEU A 15 -9.07 -11.28 -19.77
CA LEU A 15 -7.84 -10.58 -20.15
C LEU A 15 -6.65 -11.54 -20.34
N TRP A 16 -6.49 -12.50 -19.42
CA TRP A 16 -5.43 -13.50 -19.52
C TRP A 16 -5.65 -14.49 -20.68
N VAL A 17 -6.90 -14.85 -20.96
CA VAL A 17 -7.26 -15.65 -22.16
C VAL A 17 -6.95 -14.89 -23.44
N LEU A 18 -7.29 -13.59 -23.50
CA LEU A 18 -6.94 -12.78 -24.66
C LEU A 18 -5.41 -12.72 -24.83
N ALA A 19 -4.68 -12.45 -23.75
CA ALA A 19 -3.23 -12.38 -23.78
C ALA A 19 -2.58 -13.69 -24.26
N SER A 20 -3.10 -14.86 -23.85
CA SER A 20 -2.58 -16.16 -24.31
C SER A 20 -2.72 -16.39 -25.82
N ILE A 21 -3.65 -15.69 -26.47
CA ILE A 21 -3.87 -15.76 -27.92
C ILE A 21 -2.97 -14.76 -28.67
N VAL A 22 -2.80 -13.55 -28.15
CA VAL A 22 -2.15 -12.45 -28.89
C VAL A 22 -0.70 -12.15 -28.50
N CYS A 23 -0.25 -12.56 -27.30
CA CYS A 23 1.07 -12.21 -26.79
C CYS A 23 2.07 -13.36 -26.93
N ASN A 24 3.34 -13.02 -27.21
CA ASN A 24 4.44 -13.96 -27.09
C ASN A 24 4.95 -14.01 -25.64
N PHE A 25 4.60 -15.07 -24.91
CA PHE A 25 4.98 -15.25 -23.51
C PHE A 25 6.49 -15.40 -23.28
N GLU A 26 7.28 -15.75 -24.31
CA GLU A 26 8.75 -15.74 -24.20
C GLU A 26 9.32 -14.33 -24.05
N ALA A 27 8.64 -13.33 -24.63
CA ALA A 27 9.00 -11.91 -24.51
C ALA A 27 8.26 -11.20 -23.36
N GLY A 28 7.17 -11.79 -22.88
CA GLY A 28 6.35 -11.28 -21.78
C GLY A 28 4.85 -11.47 -22.05
N SER A 29 4.06 -11.56 -20.98
CA SER A 29 2.62 -11.83 -21.11
C SER A 29 1.81 -10.69 -21.73
N GLY A 30 2.38 -9.48 -21.90
CA GLY A 30 1.64 -8.27 -22.28
C GLY A 30 0.63 -7.79 -21.23
N VAL A 31 0.55 -8.47 -20.09
CA VAL A 31 -0.38 -8.19 -19.00
C VAL A 31 0.38 -7.70 -17.79
N LEU A 32 0.04 -6.50 -17.33
CA LEU A 32 0.54 -5.93 -16.09
C LEU A 32 -0.62 -5.81 -15.08
N PRO A 33 -0.69 -6.71 -14.09
CA PRO A 33 -1.57 -6.57 -12.93
C PRO A 33 -1.02 -5.49 -12.00
N THR A 34 -1.86 -4.56 -11.59
CA THR A 34 -1.53 -3.50 -10.63
C THR A 34 -2.38 -3.58 -9.38
N SER A 35 -1.94 -2.90 -8.33
CA SER A 35 -2.72 -2.62 -7.13
C SER A 35 -2.57 -1.14 -6.75
N HIS A 36 -3.56 -0.62 -6.04
CA HIS A 36 -3.51 0.71 -5.43
C HIS A 36 -2.47 0.81 -4.32
N PHE A 37 -2.09 -0.31 -3.72
CA PHE A 37 -1.07 -0.37 -2.68
C PHE A 37 0.34 -0.31 -3.29
N ALA A 38 1.03 0.81 -3.09
CA ALA A 38 2.32 1.12 -3.72
C ALA A 38 3.43 0.08 -3.43
N ASN A 39 3.39 -0.61 -2.28
CA ASN A 39 4.41 -1.58 -1.86
C ASN A 39 3.87 -2.99 -1.60
N LEU A 40 2.72 -3.37 -2.20
CA LEU A 40 2.14 -4.70 -2.00
C LEU A 40 3.13 -5.83 -2.34
N LYS A 41 3.87 -5.69 -3.45
CA LYS A 41 4.88 -6.67 -3.86
C LYS A 41 6.04 -6.75 -2.88
N GLY A 42 6.44 -5.63 -2.26
CA GLY A 42 7.47 -5.61 -1.23
C GLY A 42 7.03 -6.39 0.01
N LEU A 43 5.81 -6.14 0.50
CA LEU A 43 5.24 -6.88 1.64
C LEU A 43 5.16 -8.39 1.36
N GLN A 44 4.66 -8.77 0.18
CA GLN A 44 4.61 -10.18 -0.24
C GLN A 44 6.00 -10.81 -0.30
N LYS A 45 7.01 -10.09 -0.83
CA LYS A 45 8.39 -10.55 -0.89
C LYS A 45 9.01 -10.76 0.50
N MET A 46 8.55 -10.00 1.50
CA MET A 46 8.95 -10.13 2.90
C MET A 46 8.14 -11.19 3.68
N GLY A 47 7.30 -11.96 3.00
CA GLY A 47 6.51 -13.03 3.63
C GLY A 47 5.29 -12.52 4.40
N ILE A 48 4.78 -11.33 4.06
CA ILE A 48 3.52 -10.80 4.58
C ILE A 48 2.45 -11.02 3.50
N PRO A 49 1.73 -12.17 3.52
CA PRO A 49 0.68 -12.44 2.56
C PRO A 49 -0.56 -11.60 2.84
N ALA A 50 -1.43 -11.48 1.83
CA ALA A 50 -2.76 -10.93 2.05
C ALA A 50 -3.54 -11.83 3.02
N GLY A 51 -3.99 -11.26 4.13
CA GLY A 51 -4.85 -11.91 5.11
C GLY A 51 -6.31 -11.51 4.98
N LYS A 52 -7.17 -12.10 5.81
CA LYS A 52 -8.54 -11.65 6.03
C LYS A 52 -8.59 -10.89 7.35
N ALA A 53 -9.38 -9.83 7.41
CA ALA A 53 -9.68 -9.17 8.66
C ALA A 53 -10.34 -10.16 9.64
N ALA A 54 -10.00 -10.06 10.91
CA ALA A 54 -10.52 -10.91 11.97
C ALA A 54 -10.45 -10.17 13.31
N ILE A 55 -11.20 -10.69 14.29
CA ILE A 55 -11.19 -10.19 15.66
C ILE A 55 -9.95 -10.74 16.36
N HIS A 56 -9.16 -9.85 16.97
CA HIS A 56 -7.96 -10.22 17.70
C HIS A 56 -7.87 -9.49 19.05
N ASP A 57 -7.00 -10.00 19.93
CA ASP A 57 -6.70 -9.33 21.19
C ASP A 57 -5.91 -8.03 20.97
N PHE A 58 -5.11 -7.98 19.90
CA PHE A 58 -4.32 -6.82 19.52
C PHE A 58 -4.33 -6.65 18.01
N VAL A 59 -4.62 -5.42 17.56
CA VAL A 59 -4.62 -5.05 16.13
C VAL A 59 -3.75 -3.81 15.94
N LEU A 60 -2.87 -3.87 14.94
CA LEU A 60 -2.07 -2.74 14.50
C LEU A 60 -2.48 -2.34 13.08
N LEU A 61 -2.95 -1.11 12.92
CA LEU A 61 -3.22 -0.47 11.63
C LEU A 61 -2.00 0.39 11.29
N TYR A 62 -1.28 0.06 10.22
CA TYR A 62 -0.02 0.72 9.87
C TYR A 62 -0.11 1.47 8.55
N GLY A 63 -0.24 2.79 8.62
CA GLY A 63 -0.22 3.71 7.47
C GLY A 63 -1.45 3.69 6.58
N GLU A 64 -2.41 2.80 6.85
CA GLU A 64 -3.65 2.66 6.09
C GLU A 64 -4.79 2.27 7.02
N LEU A 65 -5.99 2.80 6.76
CA LEU A 65 -7.19 2.42 7.48
C LEU A 65 -7.92 1.28 6.74
N PRO A 66 -8.51 0.32 7.46
CA PRO A 66 -9.29 -0.75 6.84
C PRO A 66 -10.53 -0.18 6.14
N CYS A 67 -11.05 -0.89 5.14
CA CYS A 67 -12.33 -0.50 4.53
C CYS A 67 -13.49 -0.65 5.53
N GLU A 68 -14.65 -0.04 5.25
CA GLU A 68 -15.79 -0.03 6.18
C GLU A 68 -16.26 -1.42 6.62
N GLU A 69 -16.20 -2.42 5.73
CA GLU A 69 -16.53 -3.80 6.07
C GLU A 69 -15.54 -4.41 7.06
N GLN A 70 -14.25 -4.17 6.85
CA GLN A 70 -13.18 -4.61 7.73
C GLN A 70 -13.22 -3.87 9.07
N LYS A 71 -13.51 -2.55 9.08
CA LYS A 71 -13.67 -1.74 10.29
C LYS A 71 -14.75 -2.32 11.22
N LYS A 72 -15.92 -2.69 10.68
CA LYS A 72 -17.01 -3.30 11.46
C LYS A 72 -16.60 -4.59 12.16
N LEU A 73 -15.73 -5.39 11.54
CA LEU A 73 -15.24 -6.63 12.14
C LEU A 73 -14.17 -6.33 13.19
N ILE A 74 -13.17 -5.52 12.82
CA ILE A 74 -12.00 -5.19 13.63
C ILE A 74 -12.38 -4.40 14.89
N SER A 75 -13.46 -3.60 14.86
CA SER A 75 -13.95 -2.83 16.01
C SER A 75 -14.34 -3.68 17.23
N HIS A 76 -14.52 -4.99 17.05
CA HIS A 76 -14.75 -5.93 18.15
C HIS A 76 -13.47 -6.46 18.79
N SER A 77 -12.29 -6.02 18.33
CA SER A 77 -10.98 -6.38 18.88
C SER A 77 -10.75 -5.69 20.23
N LYS A 78 -9.94 -6.30 21.10
CA LYS A 78 -9.77 -5.78 22.47
C LYS A 78 -8.95 -4.50 22.54
N PHE A 79 -7.91 -4.39 21.71
CA PHE A 79 -7.04 -3.22 21.67
C PHE A 79 -6.52 -2.99 20.25
N ILE A 80 -6.75 -1.77 19.75
CA ILE A 80 -6.45 -1.37 18.38
C ILE A 80 -5.54 -0.14 18.44
N VAL A 81 -4.39 -0.23 17.78
CA VAL A 81 -3.44 0.87 17.62
C VAL A 81 -3.40 1.26 16.15
N SER A 82 -3.56 2.55 15.86
CA SER A 82 -3.41 3.11 14.53
C SER A 82 -2.14 3.94 14.45
N MET A 83 -1.35 3.71 13.41
CA MET A 83 -0.13 4.46 13.11
C MET A 83 -0.37 5.22 11.81
N GLN A 84 -0.61 6.53 11.88
CA GLN A 84 -1.00 7.34 10.72
C GLN A 84 -0.18 8.62 10.61
N THR A 85 -0.09 9.13 9.39
CA THR A 85 0.50 10.44 9.10
C THR A 85 -0.47 11.59 9.39
N HIS A 86 -1.77 11.33 9.25
CA HIS A 86 -2.84 12.30 9.42
C HIS A 86 -3.92 11.74 10.35
N GLN A 87 -4.63 12.62 11.05
CA GLN A 87 -5.79 12.25 11.83
C GLN A 87 -7.00 12.05 10.90
N ASP A 88 -7.74 10.97 11.12
CA ASP A 88 -8.98 10.66 10.42
C ASP A 88 -10.10 10.49 11.47
N ASP A 89 -11.22 11.16 11.29
CA ASP A 89 -12.37 11.12 12.21
C ASP A 89 -13.07 9.75 12.21
N TYR A 90 -12.82 8.91 11.19
CA TYR A 90 -13.35 7.55 11.05
C TYR A 90 -12.39 6.47 11.53
N ASP A 91 -11.31 6.83 12.24
CA ASP A 91 -10.40 5.88 12.88
C ASP A 91 -11.08 5.23 14.10
N ILE A 92 -11.06 3.89 14.15
CA ILE A 92 -11.69 3.08 15.20
C ILE A 92 -10.72 2.70 16.34
N SER A 93 -9.48 3.18 16.29
CA SER A 93 -8.43 2.77 17.20
C SER A 93 -8.60 3.34 18.61
N ASN A 94 -8.10 2.59 19.59
CA ASN A 94 -8.02 3.04 20.98
C ASN A 94 -6.86 4.02 21.19
N MET A 95 -5.83 3.94 20.33
CA MET A 95 -4.65 4.78 20.39
C MET A 95 -4.16 5.12 18.99
N LEU A 96 -3.96 6.40 18.73
CA LEU A 96 -3.37 6.93 17.51
C LEU A 96 -1.91 7.34 17.78
N LEU A 97 -0.99 6.83 16.96
CA LEU A 97 0.42 7.18 16.98
C LEU A 97 0.80 7.86 15.66
N PRO A 98 1.51 9.00 15.70
CA PRO A 98 2.00 9.64 14.49
C PRO A 98 3.14 8.82 13.87
N ILE A 99 3.15 8.73 12.53
CA ILE A 99 4.29 8.24 11.76
C ILE A 99 4.73 9.26 10.71
N PRO A 100 6.02 9.27 10.33
CA PRO A 100 6.48 10.06 9.20
C PRO A 100 5.88 9.56 7.89
N SER A 101 5.71 10.48 6.95
CA SER A 101 5.32 10.18 5.57
C SER A 101 6.49 9.57 4.79
N TYR A 102 6.19 9.00 3.61
CA TYR A 102 7.22 8.45 2.72
C TYR A 102 8.26 9.48 2.25
N LEU A 103 7.96 10.78 2.35
CA LEU A 103 8.87 11.88 2.01
C LEU A 103 9.87 12.22 3.14
N GLU A 104 9.62 11.72 4.34
CA GLU A 104 10.40 12.03 5.55
C GLU A 104 11.26 10.85 6.00
N VAL A 105 11.20 9.72 5.29
CA VAL A 105 11.95 8.51 5.59
C VAL A 105 12.86 8.11 4.44
N GLU A 106 13.99 7.51 4.80
CA GLU A 106 14.78 6.71 3.86
C GLU A 106 14.14 5.32 3.78
N GLY A 107 13.68 4.94 2.59
CA GLY A 107 12.86 3.74 2.45
C GLY A 107 12.95 3.12 1.08
N THR A 108 12.32 1.96 0.93
CA THR A 108 12.29 1.21 -0.34
C THR A 108 10.92 0.59 -0.55
N ALA A 109 10.44 0.61 -1.78
CA ALA A 109 9.25 -0.14 -2.20
C ALA A 109 9.51 -0.93 -3.47
N ILE A 110 8.68 -1.95 -3.71
CA ILE A 110 8.66 -2.70 -4.96
C ILE A 110 7.37 -2.36 -5.69
N ALA A 111 7.50 -1.68 -6.83
CA ALA A 111 6.39 -1.26 -7.67
C ALA A 111 5.70 -2.46 -8.36
N ASN A 112 4.53 -2.21 -8.94
CA ASN A 112 3.71 -3.24 -9.59
C ASN A 112 4.40 -3.95 -10.77
N ASP A 113 5.37 -3.32 -11.41
CA ASP A 113 6.19 -3.91 -12.48
C ASP A 113 7.45 -4.63 -11.97
N GLY A 114 7.67 -4.63 -10.65
CA GLY A 114 8.83 -5.25 -10.01
C GLY A 114 10.04 -4.33 -9.86
N GLN A 115 9.97 -3.08 -10.33
CA GLN A 115 11.03 -2.11 -10.11
C GLN A 115 11.14 -1.75 -8.62
N VAL A 116 12.38 -1.64 -8.14
CA VAL A 116 12.67 -1.19 -6.78
C VAL A 116 12.76 0.33 -6.79
N THR A 117 11.89 0.99 -6.02
CA THR A 117 11.90 2.43 -5.83
C THR A 117 12.53 2.77 -4.48
N TYR A 118 13.33 3.83 -4.45
CA TYR A 118 14.00 4.31 -3.24
C TYR A 118 13.41 5.67 -2.87
N PHE A 119 12.96 5.79 -1.63
CA PHE A 119 12.52 7.05 -1.05
C PHE A 119 13.68 7.66 -0.28
N LYS A 120 13.85 8.97 -0.44
CA LYS A 120 14.84 9.75 0.29
C LYS A 120 14.12 10.82 1.08
N ASN A 121 14.64 11.11 2.27
CA ASN A 121 14.13 12.18 3.09
C ASN A 121 14.38 13.52 2.37
N ALA A 122 13.29 14.21 2.03
CA ALA A 122 13.32 15.45 1.27
C ALA A 122 13.96 16.61 2.05
N LEU A 123 13.92 16.60 3.39
CA LEU A 123 14.59 17.60 4.24
C LEU A 123 16.12 17.50 4.17
N ASN A 124 16.66 16.33 3.83
CA ASN A 124 18.09 16.14 3.57
C ASN A 124 18.50 16.63 2.17
N SER A 125 17.56 17.10 1.35
CA SER A 125 17.86 17.67 0.03
C SER A 125 18.26 19.15 0.14
N HIS A 126 19.50 19.45 -0.24
CA HIS A 126 20.06 20.82 -0.21
C HIS A 126 19.20 21.89 -0.92
N LYS A 127 18.37 21.51 -1.91
CA LYS A 127 17.49 22.45 -2.63
C LYS A 127 16.26 22.85 -1.82
N LEU A 128 15.67 21.91 -1.08
CA LEU A 128 14.50 22.18 -0.25
C LEU A 128 14.89 22.93 1.02
N GLN A 129 16.02 22.57 1.63
CA GLN A 129 16.55 23.26 2.80
C GLN A 129 16.79 24.75 2.52
N LYS A 130 17.46 25.08 1.42
CA LYS A 130 17.63 26.49 0.98
C LYS A 130 16.33 27.25 0.75
N THR A 131 15.26 26.55 0.35
CA THR A 131 13.96 27.18 0.09
C THR A 131 13.19 27.41 1.40
N ALA A 132 13.28 26.47 2.34
CA ALA A 132 12.77 26.65 3.69
C ALA A 132 13.50 27.77 4.44
N ASP A 133 14.83 27.84 4.32
CA ASP A 133 15.67 28.90 4.90
C ASP A 133 15.42 30.30 4.29
N MET A 134 14.76 30.38 3.13
CA MET A 134 14.36 31.65 2.51
C MET A 134 12.95 32.13 2.94
N LEU A 135 12.17 31.25 3.57
CA LEU A 135 10.80 31.53 4.02
C LEU A 135 10.73 31.88 5.53
N TYR A 136 11.83 31.73 6.25
CA TYR A 136 12.02 32.08 7.66
C TYR A 136 13.22 33.00 7.83
#